data_AF-A0AAW7YF85-F1
#
_entry.id   AF-A0AAW7YF85-F1
#
_cell.length_a   1.000
_cell.length_b   1.000
_cell.length_c   1.000
_cell.angle_alpha   90.00
_cell.angle_beta   90.00
_cell.angle_gamma   90.00
#
_symmetry.space_group_name_H-M   'P 1'
#
loop_
_entity.id
_entity.type
_entity.pdbx_description
1 polymer ?
#
loop_
_entity_poly.entity_id
_entity_poly.type
_entity_poly.pdbx_seq_one_letter_code
_entity_poly.pdbx_strand_id
1 'polypeptide(L)'
;MMAKLGYCEINGINLSRRSRKAVSDVKEIMRNGNIFSTAVSTIPLFQIFASPSITTTVVETGITIREYHWDLFARAMNSAAPIVRNQIFKVAYEQEIFTYGKEREFCRCVSEASK
;
A
#
# COMPACT_ATOMS: atom_id res chain seq x y z
N MET A 1 -6.05 -17.71 -7.31
CA MET A 1 -5.38 -18.18 -6.07
C MET A 1 -4.13 -17.33 -5.92
N MET A 2 -4.14 -16.31 -5.07
CA MET A 2 -2.96 -15.44 -4.89
C MET A 2 -1.94 -16.24 -4.09
N ALA A 3 -0.97 -16.81 -4.79
CA ALA A 3 0.19 -17.42 -4.14
C ALA A 3 0.77 -16.35 -3.22
N LYS A 4 0.74 -16.62 -1.91
CA LYS A 4 1.22 -15.80 -0.78
C LYS A 4 2.05 -14.60 -1.26
N LEU A 5 1.68 -13.38 -0.89
CA LEU A 5 2.40 -12.10 -1.12
C LEU A 5 3.88 -12.08 -0.64
N GLY A 6 4.44 -13.23 -0.28
CA GLY A 6 5.63 -13.38 0.53
C GLY A 6 5.30 -13.01 1.98
N TYR A 7 6.30 -13.15 2.85
CA TYR A 7 6.24 -12.56 4.18
C TYR A 7 6.15 -11.03 3.97
N CYS A 8 4.99 -10.45 4.33
CA CYS A 8 4.71 -9.01 4.27
C CYS A 8 4.40 -8.49 5.68
N GLU A 9 5.05 -9.07 6.70
CA GLU A 9 4.88 -8.62 8.07
C GLU A 9 5.79 -7.41 8.33
N ILE A 10 5.19 -6.22 8.30
CA ILE A 10 5.94 -4.96 8.44
C ILE A 10 5.72 -4.42 9.83
N ASN A 11 6.78 -4.45 10.63
CA ASN A 11 6.80 -3.94 12.00
C ASN A 11 7.51 -2.59 12.05
N GLY A 12 6.73 -1.51 11.89
CA GLY A 12 7.23 -0.13 11.88
C GLY A 12 8.06 0.19 10.63
N ILE A 13 7.82 1.36 10.06
CA ILE A 13 8.49 1.78 8.83
C ILE A 13 8.80 3.26 8.87
N ASN A 14 9.90 3.67 8.24
CA ASN A 14 10.18 5.08 8.02
C ASN A 14 10.20 5.31 6.51
N LEU A 15 9.21 6.05 6.02
CA LEU A 15 9.12 6.38 4.60
C LEU A 15 9.93 7.63 4.31
N SER A 16 10.81 7.55 3.33
CA SER A 16 11.49 8.70 2.77
C SER A 16 10.49 9.71 2.20
N ARG A 17 10.95 10.93 1.92
CA ARG A 17 10.12 11.95 1.25
C ARG A 17 9.54 11.45 -0.08
N ARG A 18 10.28 10.62 -0.82
CA ARG A 18 9.86 10.05 -2.10
C ARG A 18 8.74 9.02 -1.91
N SER A 19 8.89 8.09 -0.98
CA SER A 19 7.85 7.10 -0.73
C SER A 19 6.60 7.69 -0.09
N ARG A 20 6.73 8.75 0.72
CA ARG A 20 5.55 9.52 1.19
C ARG A 20 4.77 10.13 0.03
N LYS A 21 5.48 10.68 -0.97
CA LYS A 21 4.82 11.13 -2.21
C LYS A 21 4.16 9.97 -2.93
N ALA A 22 4.83 8.82 -3.06
CA ALA A 22 4.25 7.64 -3.70
C ALA A 22 2.97 7.15 -2.98
N VAL A 23 2.94 7.15 -1.64
CA VAL A 23 1.73 6.83 -0.86
C VAL A 23 0.61 7.83 -1.16
N SER A 24 0.93 9.13 -1.28
CA SER A 24 -0.05 10.14 -1.68
C SER A 24 -0.56 9.93 -3.11
N ASP A 25 0.31 9.55 -4.03
CA ASP A 25 -0.06 9.29 -5.43
C ASP A 25 -0.96 8.03 -5.51
N VAL A 26 -0.63 6.97 -4.77
CA VAL A 26 -1.48 5.75 -4.65
C VAL A 26 -2.84 6.09 -4.05
N LYS A 27 -2.89 6.92 -3.00
CA LYS A 27 -4.15 7.41 -2.42
C LYS A 27 -5.03 8.09 -3.46
N GLU A 28 -4.46 8.98 -4.27
CA GLU A 28 -5.21 9.70 -5.29
C GLU A 28 -5.77 8.75 -6.35
N ILE A 29 -4.96 7.79 -6.79
CA ILE A 29 -5.40 6.74 -7.72
C ILE A 29 -6.54 5.90 -7.11
N MET A 30 -6.41 5.49 -5.84
CA MET A 30 -7.45 4.75 -5.12
C MET A 30 -8.75 5.53 -4.99
N ARG A 31 -8.67 6.84 -4.74
CA ARG A 31 -9.85 7.72 -4.67
C ARG A 31 -10.53 7.83 -6.03
N ASN A 32 -9.76 8.07 -7.09
CA ASN A 32 -10.29 8.24 -8.44
C ASN A 32 -10.85 6.92 -9.00
N GLY A 33 -10.25 5.79 -8.63
CA GLY A 33 -10.70 4.45 -8.96
C GLY A 33 -11.79 3.88 -8.05
N ASN A 34 -12.31 4.68 -7.11
CA ASN A 34 -13.35 4.30 -6.15
C ASN A 34 -13.02 3.04 -5.32
N ILE A 35 -11.75 2.81 -5.00
CA ILE A 35 -11.29 1.64 -4.22
C ILE A 35 -11.74 1.75 -2.76
N PHE A 36 -11.82 2.96 -2.21
CA PHE A 36 -12.24 3.12 -0.81
C PHE A 36 -13.69 2.71 -0.55
N SER A 37 -14.57 2.68 -1.56
CA SER A 37 -15.93 2.18 -1.38
C SER A 37 -16.00 0.65 -1.29
N THR A 38 -15.00 -0.05 -1.85
CA THR A 38 -14.90 -1.52 -1.78
C THR A 38 -13.97 -1.99 -0.66
N ALA A 39 -13.16 -1.09 -0.10
CA ALA A 39 -12.28 -1.35 1.03
C ALA A 39 -12.99 -1.16 2.37
N VAL A 40 -12.73 -2.07 3.33
CA VAL A 40 -13.18 -1.88 4.71
C VAL A 40 -12.28 -0.85 5.39
N SER A 41 -12.83 0.33 5.71
CA SER A 41 -12.10 1.47 6.28
C SER A 41 -11.44 1.23 7.64
N THR A 42 -11.73 0.09 8.29
CA THR A 42 -11.15 -0.30 9.58
C THR A 42 -9.80 -1.02 9.46
N ILE A 43 -9.31 -1.28 8.24
CA ILE A 43 -8.03 -1.96 8.03
C ILE A 43 -6.88 -0.93 8.15
N PRO A 44 -5.91 -1.13 9.06
CA PRO A 44 -4.78 -0.22 9.26
C PRO A 44 -3.99 0.11 7.99
N LEU A 45 -3.83 -0.88 7.09
CA LEU A 45 -3.16 -0.69 5.80
C LEU A 45 -3.88 0.34 4.92
N PHE A 46 -5.21 0.39 4.92
CA PHE A 46 -5.96 1.40 4.17
C PHE A 46 -5.87 2.78 4.81
N GLN A 47 -5.70 2.86 6.14
CA GLN A 47 -5.52 4.14 6.83
C GLN A 47 -4.25 4.87 6.40
N ILE A 48 -3.19 4.13 6.02
CA ILE A 48 -1.96 4.69 5.43
C ILE A 48 -2.29 5.51 4.18
N PHE A 49 -3.22 5.03 3.36
CA PHE A 49 -3.65 5.71 2.13
C PHE A 49 -4.85 6.64 2.35
N ALA A 50 -5.67 6.46 3.38
CA ALA A 50 -6.85 7.30 3.61
C ALA A 50 -6.53 8.61 4.35
N SER A 51 -5.51 8.61 5.22
CA SER A 51 -5.24 9.75 6.12
C SER A 51 -4.97 11.06 5.35
N PRO A 52 -5.66 12.18 5.67
CA PRO A 52 -5.45 13.50 5.03
C PRO A 52 -4.02 14.00 5.16
N SER A 53 -3.41 13.71 6.30
CA SER A 53 -2.01 13.93 6.60
C SER A 53 -1.38 12.54 6.72
N ILE A 54 -0.51 12.19 5.76
CA ILE A 54 0.50 11.14 5.98
C ILE A 54 1.43 11.75 7.03
N THR A 55 0.98 11.87 8.28
CA THR A 55 1.86 12.21 9.36
C THR A 55 2.81 11.03 9.45
N THR A 56 4.09 11.36 9.36
CA THR A 56 5.21 10.56 9.83
C THR A 56 4.80 9.64 10.98
N THR A 57 4.02 10.16 11.93
CA THR A 57 3.39 9.43 13.03
C THR A 57 2.69 8.12 12.67
N VAL A 58 1.72 8.02 11.76
CA VAL A 58 0.96 6.74 11.54
C VAL A 58 1.88 5.62 11.01
N VAL A 59 2.84 5.99 10.19
CA VAL A 59 3.79 5.11 9.53
C VAL A 59 4.97 4.77 10.46
N GLU A 60 5.40 5.74 11.28
CA GLU A 60 6.49 5.64 12.26
C GLU A 60 6.04 5.06 13.63
N THR A 61 4.74 5.11 13.98
CA THR A 61 4.22 4.64 15.30
C THR A 61 4.08 3.12 15.44
N GLY A 62 4.76 2.35 14.58
CA GLY A 62 4.84 0.91 14.80
C GLY A 62 3.55 0.15 14.50
N ILE A 63 2.75 0.59 13.51
CA ILE A 63 1.65 -0.23 12.99
C ILE A 63 2.25 -1.54 12.47
N THR A 64 1.93 -2.63 13.13
CA THR A 64 2.22 -3.99 12.64
C THR A 64 1.23 -4.31 11.53
N ILE A 65 1.70 -4.27 10.28
CA ILE A 65 0.92 -4.69 9.12
C ILE A 65 1.10 -6.20 8.99
N ARG A 66 0.07 -6.97 9.39
CA ARG A 66 0.04 -8.44 9.34
C ARG A 66 -0.35 -8.93 7.94
N GLU A 67 -0.03 -10.19 7.64
CA GLU A 67 -0.34 -10.83 6.35
C GLU A 67 -1.81 -10.67 5.93
N TYR A 68 -2.76 -10.86 6.84
CA TYR A 68 -4.19 -10.75 6.51
C TYR A 68 -4.61 -9.34 6.04
N HIS A 69 -3.91 -8.27 6.47
CA HIS A 69 -4.18 -6.92 5.97
C HIS A 69 -3.85 -6.82 4.49
N TRP A 70 -2.75 -7.46 4.08
CA TRP A 70 -2.32 -7.52 2.69
C TRP A 70 -3.27 -8.35 1.84
N ASP A 71 -3.81 -9.45 2.37
CA ASP A 71 -4.85 -10.22 1.67
C ASP A 71 -6.11 -9.38 1.40
N LEU A 72 -6.53 -8.56 2.37
CA LEU A 72 -7.69 -7.67 2.19
C LEU A 72 -7.39 -6.56 1.18
N PHE A 73 -6.20 -5.98 1.23
CA PHE A 73 -5.76 -4.98 0.24
C PHE A 73 -5.72 -5.57 -1.17
N ALA A 74 -5.14 -6.76 -1.32
CA ALA A 74 -5.07 -7.48 -2.59
C ALA A 74 -6.46 -7.82 -3.15
N ARG A 75 -7.42 -8.20 -2.29
CA ARG A 75 -8.82 -8.39 -2.71
C ARG A 75 -9.44 -7.10 -3.24
N ALA A 76 -9.20 -5.96 -2.58
CA ALA A 76 -9.67 -4.68 -3.06
C ALA A 76 -9.04 -4.30 -4.41
N MET A 77 -7.72 -4.51 -4.58
CA MET A 77 -7.04 -4.28 -5.86
C MET A 77 -7.60 -5.17 -6.98
N ASN A 78 -7.92 -6.43 -6.68
CA ASN A 78 -8.54 -7.34 -7.65
C ASN A 78 -9.97 -6.94 -8.02
N SER A 79 -10.69 -6.26 -7.13
CA SER A 79 -12.03 -5.72 -7.43
C SER A 79 -11.98 -4.42 -8.24
N ALA A 80 -10.83 -3.74 -8.27
CA ALA A 80 -10.64 -2.50 -9.00
C ALA A 80 -10.47 -2.77 -10.50
N ALA A 81 -10.76 -1.76 -11.32
CA ALA A 81 -10.51 -1.84 -12.76
C ALA A 81 -9.02 -2.10 -13.05
N PRO A 82 -8.67 -2.95 -14.05
CA PRO A 82 -7.28 -3.30 -14.35
C PRO A 82 -6.35 -2.09 -14.54
N ILE A 83 -6.87 -1.00 -15.13
CA ILE A 83 -6.11 0.24 -15.32
C ILE A 83 -5.73 0.91 -13.99
N VAL A 84 -6.63 0.89 -13.00
CA VAL A 84 -6.42 1.51 -11.68
C VAL A 84 -5.37 0.72 -10.91
N ARG A 85 -5.50 -0.60 -10.82
CA ARG A 85 -4.50 -1.42 -10.10
C ARG A 85 -3.12 -1.36 -10.78
N ASN A 86 -3.07 -1.29 -12.12
CA ASN A 86 -1.80 -1.14 -12.85
C ASN A 86 -1.12 0.22 -12.59
N GLN A 87 -1.88 1.30 -12.40
CA GLN A 87 -1.31 2.59 -12.01
C GLN A 87 -0.69 2.52 -10.60
N ILE A 88 -1.37 1.87 -9.65
CA ILE A 88 -0.85 1.65 -8.28
C ILE A 88 0.42 0.79 -8.34
N PHE A 89 0.40 -0.30 -9.10
CA PHE A 89 1.56 -1.16 -9.32
C PHE A 89 2.78 -0.36 -9.79
N LYS A 90 2.64 0.49 -10.82
CA LYS A 90 3.75 1.28 -11.37
C LYS A 90 4.39 2.20 -10.33
N VAL A 91 3.56 2.93 -9.57
CA VAL A 91 4.05 3.85 -8.53
C VAL A 91 4.80 3.08 -7.43
N ALA A 92 4.24 1.97 -6.97
CA ALA A 92 4.84 1.15 -5.92
C ALA A 92 6.11 0.44 -6.38
N TYR A 93 6.11 -0.12 -7.59
CA TYR A 93 7.25 -0.84 -8.18
C TYR A 93 8.45 0.09 -8.42
N GLU A 94 8.20 1.34 -8.82
CA GLU A 94 9.27 2.34 -8.90
C GLU A 94 9.95 2.53 -7.53
N GLN A 95 9.16 2.68 -6.46
CA GLN A 95 9.74 2.82 -5.12
C GLN A 95 10.46 1.56 -4.65
N GLU A 96 9.95 0.37 -4.97
CA GLU A 96 10.61 -0.91 -4.67
C GLU A 96 12.03 -0.97 -5.23
N ILE A 97 12.23 -0.50 -6.47
CA ILE A 97 13.55 -0.46 -7.12
C ILE A 97 14.50 0.51 -6.39
N PHE A 98 14.01 1.70 -6.02
CA PHE A 98 14.86 2.81 -5.56
C PHE A 98 15.00 2.95 -4.04
N THR A 99 14.25 2.20 -3.25
CA THR A 99 14.31 2.22 -1.77
C THR A 99 15.00 0.97 -1.24
N TYR A 100 15.23 0.88 0.08
CA TYR A 100 15.93 -0.24 0.71
C TYR A 100 15.29 -0.63 2.05
N GLY A 101 15.68 -1.79 2.59
CA GLY A 101 15.20 -2.26 3.89
C GLY A 101 13.68 -2.40 3.95
N LYS A 102 13.08 -2.00 5.07
CA LYS A 102 11.62 -2.12 5.27
C LYS A 102 10.81 -1.24 4.31
N GLU A 103 11.34 -0.08 3.91
CA GLU A 103 10.67 0.78 2.93
C GLU A 103 10.49 0.06 1.59
N ARG A 104 11.55 -0.61 1.10
CA ARG A 104 11.46 -1.48 -0.09
C ARG A 104 10.46 -2.59 0.10
N GLU A 105 10.46 -3.24 1.27
CA GLU A 105 9.55 -4.33 1.57
C GLU A 105 8.08 -3.89 1.51
N PHE A 106 7.75 -2.71 2.06
CA PHE A 106 6.42 -2.13 1.93
C PHE A 106 6.05 -1.86 0.48
N CYS A 107 6.94 -1.23 -0.28
CA CYS A 107 6.70 -0.94 -1.68
C CYS A 107 6.50 -2.21 -2.51
N ARG A 108 7.26 -3.27 -2.21
CA ARG A 108 7.06 -4.61 -2.79
C ARG A 108 5.70 -5.18 -2.45
N CYS A 109 5.28 -5.14 -1.18
CA CYS A 109 3.98 -5.68 -0.79
C CYS A 109 2.81 -4.92 -1.46
N VAL A 110 2.93 -3.60 -1.62
CA VAL A 110 1.94 -2.80 -2.37
C VAL A 110 1.98 -3.15 -3.87
N SER A 111 3.16 -3.29 -4.47
CA SER A 111 3.32 -3.60 -5.90
C SER A 111 2.75 -4.99 -6.22
N GLU A 112 3.12 -6.02 -5.47
CA GLU A 112 2.65 -7.39 -5.64
C GLU A 112 1.14 -7.52 -5.46
N ALA A 113 0.56 -6.83 -4.47
CA ALA A 113 -0.88 -6.87 -4.25
C ALA A 113 -1.70 -6.16 -5.36
N SER A 114 -1.04 -5.36 -6.19
CA SER A 114 -1.66 -4.55 -7.24
C SER A 114 -1.47 -5.12 -8.65
N LYS A 115 -0.75 -6.23 -8.82
CA LYS A 115 -0.63 -6.96 -10.09
C LYS A 115 -1.95 -7.63 -10.48
#